data_AF-A0AAN5NCC9-F1
#
_entry.id   AF-A0AAN5NCC9-F1
#
_cell.length_a   1.000
_cell.length_b   1.000
_cell.length_c   1.000
_cell.angle_alpha   90.00
_cell.angle_beta   90.00
_cell.angle_gamma   90.00
#
_symmetry.space_group_name_H-M   'P 1'
#
loop_
_entity.id
_entity.type
_entity.pdbx_description
1 polymer ?
#
loop_
_entity_poly.entity_id
_entity_poly.type
_entity_poly.pdbx_seq_one_letter_code
_entity_poly.pdbx_strand_id
1 'polypeptide(L)' 'MFVLRDECDYYMGKTYQYQGEIYPSFSNNLEDAKVYKSKKVAINSCNRLNEKISNGQFYKVFEIKG' A
#
# COMPACT_ATOMS: atom_id res chain seq x y z
N MET A 1 -13.80 -3.04 -2.88
CA MET A 1 -12.42 -3.55 -2.73
C MET A 1 -11.57 -2.47 -2.06
N PHE A 2 -10.36 -2.74 -1.58
CA PHE A 2 -9.55 -1.74 -0.86
C PHE A 2 -8.14 -1.63 -1.42
N VAL A 3 -7.58 -0.42 -1.42
CA VAL A 3 -6.19 -0.14 -1.80
C VAL A 3 -5.53 0.74 -0.74
N LEU A 4 -4.21 0.82 -0.77
CA LEU A 4 -3.44 1.75 0.07
C LEU A 4 -2.94 2.88 -0.84
N ARG A 5 -3.07 4.12 -0.37
CA ARG A 5 -2.61 5.32 -1.08
C ARG A 5 -1.93 6.27 -0.10
N ASP A 6 -0.88 6.95 -0.54
CA ASP A 6 -0.25 8.00 0.25
C ASP A 6 -0.96 9.36 0.07
N GLU A 7 -0.48 10.40 0.75
CA GLU A 7 -1.04 11.77 0.64
C GLU A 7 -0.73 12.46 -0.69
N CYS A 8 0.26 11.94 -1.43
CA CYS A 8 0.64 12.39 -2.77
C CYS A 8 -0.06 11.61 -3.87
N ASP A 9 -1.12 10.89 -3.52
CA ASP A 9 -2.00 10.19 -4.43
C ASP A 9 -1.39 8.95 -5.14
N TYR A 10 -0.24 8.45 -4.66
CA TYR A 10 0.39 7.21 -5.15
C TYR A 10 -0.19 5.96 -4.47
N TYR A 11 -0.56 4.99 -5.29
CA TYR A 11 -1.02 3.68 -4.84
C TYR A 11 0.14 2.76 -4.50
N MET A 12 -0.03 2.03 -3.40
CA MET A 12 0.89 0.96 -3.04
C MET A 12 0.56 -0.29 -3.87
N GLY A 13 1.56 -0.74 -4.63
CA GLY A 13 1.52 -1.94 -5.44
C GLY A 13 1.99 -3.19 -4.69
N LYS A 14 2.57 -4.13 -5.41
CA LYS A 14 3.18 -5.32 -4.80
C LYS A 14 4.48 -4.94 -4.07
N THR A 15 4.75 -5.63 -2.97
CA THR A 15 6.08 -5.60 -2.34
C THR A 15 6.94 -6.68 -2.97
N TYR A 16 8.22 -6.39 -3.20
CA TYR A 16 9.21 -7.40 -3.61
C TYR A 16 10.33 -7.48 -2.59
N GLN A 17 10.93 -8.67 -2.45
CA GLN A 17 12.02 -8.92 -1.54
C GLN A 17 13.34 -8.92 -2.31
N TYR A 18 14.32 -8.14 -1.86
CA TYR A 18 15.65 -8.07 -2.46
C TYR A 18 16.71 -8.02 -1.35
N GLN A 19 17.67 -8.96 -1.37
CA GLN A 19 18.72 -9.10 -0.35
C GLN A 19 18.19 -9.14 1.10
N GLY A 20 17.02 -9.77 1.33
CA GLY A 20 16.41 -9.85 2.67
C GLY A 20 15.50 -8.67 3.02
N GLU A 21 15.60 -7.57 2.29
CA GLU A 21 14.82 -6.35 2.50
C GLU A 21 13.52 -6.35 1.69
N ILE A 22 12.49 -5.67 2.21
CA ILE A 22 11.17 -5.56 1.57
C ILE A 22 11.02 -4.17 0.97
N TYR A 23 10.84 -4.10 -0.35
CA TYR A 23 10.65 -2.87 -1.08
C TYR A 23 9.20 -2.76 -1.57
N PRO A 24 8.46 -1.72 -1.18
CA PRO A 24 7.17 -1.41 -1.77
C PRO A 24 7.35 -0.86 -3.20
N SER A 25 6.50 -1.30 -4.12
CA SER A 25 6.32 -0.66 -5.42
C SER A 25 5.23 0.42 -5.32
N PHE A 26 5.45 1.55 -5.97
CA PHE A 26 4.52 2.67 -6.01
C PHE A 26 4.10 2.93 -7.45
N SER A 27 2.82 3.22 -7.66
CA SER A 27 2.29 3.63 -8.96
C SER A 27 1.26 4.72 -8.78
N ASN A 28 1.20 5.65 -9.74
CA ASN A 28 0.10 6.61 -9.84
C ASN A 28 -1.14 6.04 -10.53
N ASN A 29 -1.08 4.79 -11.02
CA ASN A 29 -2.21 4.08 -11.62
C ASN A 29 -2.83 3.10 -10.61
N LEU A 30 -4.17 3.10 -10.55
CA LEU A 30 -4.94 2.17 -9.73
C LEU A 30 -4.76 0.70 -10.18
N GLU A 31 -4.50 0.45 -11.46
CA GLU A 31 -4.36 -0.91 -12.00
C GLU A 31 -3.14 -1.66 -11.44
N ASP A 32 -2.09 -0.92 -11.09
CA ASP A 32 -0.88 -1.47 -10.47
C ASP A 32 -1.00 -1.60 -8.95
N ALA A 33 -2.07 -1.07 -8.36
CA ALA A 33 -2.29 -1.07 -6.93
C ALA A 33 -2.53 -2.50 -6.43
N LYS A 34 -2.02 -2.78 -5.23
CA LYS A 34 -2.37 -4.01 -4.53
C LYS A 34 -3.79 -3.91 -4.01
N VAL A 35 -4.67 -4.71 -4.58
CA VAL A 35 -6.08 -4.78 -4.20
C VAL A 35 -6.29 -5.78 -3.07
N TYR A 36 -6.94 -5.31 -2.01
CA TYR A 36 -7.33 -6.09 -0.84
C TYR A 36 -8.82 -6.39 -0.88
N LYS A 37 -9.18 -7.66 -0.68
CA LYS A 37 -10.57 -8.12 -0.67
C LYS A 37 -11.32 -7.75 0.62
N SER A 38 -10.60 -7.46 1.70
CA SER A 38 -11.17 -7.17 3.02
C SER A 38 -10.53 -5.93 3.64
N LYS A 39 -11.38 -5.07 4.23
CA LYS A 39 -10.96 -3.85 4.95
C LYS A 39 -9.97 -4.17 6.06
N LYS A 40 -10.22 -5.25 6.82
CA LYS A 40 -9.36 -5.68 7.93
C LYS A 40 -7.94 -6.01 7.45
N VAL A 41 -7.82 -6.70 6.32
CA VAL A 41 -6.51 -7.07 5.75
C VAL A 41 -5.77 -5.83 5.23
N ALA A 42 -6.50 -4.89 4.61
CA ALA A 42 -5.94 -3.62 4.16
C ALA A 42 -5.40 -2.78 5.33
N ILE A 43 -6.18 -2.63 6.41
CA ILE A 43 -5.76 -1.91 7.62
C ILE A 43 -4.51 -2.53 8.24
N ASN A 44 -4.49 -3.85 8.45
CA ASN A 44 -3.32 -4.53 9.02
C ASN A 44 -2.06 -4.34 8.15
N SER A 45 -2.21 -4.39 6.83
CA SER A 45 -1.11 -4.15 5.90
C SER A 45 -0.62 -2.70 5.95
N CYS A 46 -1.56 -1.75 6.04
CA CYS A 46 -1.28 -0.31 6.12
C CYS A 46 -0.51 0.03 7.39
N ASN A 47 -0.94 -0.48 8.54
CA ASN A 47 -0.27 -0.25 9.83
C ASN A 47 1.16 -0.79 9.81
N ARG A 48 1.34 -2.05 9.38
CA ARG A 48 2.67 -2.66 9.26
C ARG A 48 3.58 -1.93 8.28
N LEU A 49 3.02 -1.36 7.21
CA LEU A 49 3.77 -0.57 6.25
C LEU A 49 4.22 0.76 6.87
N ASN A 50 3.29 1.49 7.51
CA ASN A 50 3.57 2.76 8.17
C ASN A 50 4.56 2.61 9.34
N GLU A 51 4.59 1.47 10.03
CA GLU A 51 5.61 1.16 11.06
C GLU A 51 7.02 0.96 10.49
N LYS A 52 7.11 0.48 9.25
CA LYS A 52 8.39 0.13 8.60
C LYS A 52 8.96 1.24 7.73
N ILE A 53 8.14 2.15 7.26
CA ILE A 53 8.59 3.23 6.38
C ILE A 53 9.18 4.36 7.22
N SER A 54 10.50 4.54 7.12
CA SER A 54 11.22 5.61 7.80
C SER A 54 11.26 6.94 7.02
N ASN A 55 10.68 6.96 5.81
CA ASN A 55 10.83 8.08 4.85
C ASN A 55 9.73 9.16 4.97
N GLY A 56 8.97 9.20 6.07
CA GLY A 56 7.93 10.21 6.30
C GLY A 56 6.69 10.10 5.40
N GLN A 57 6.57 9.02 4.61
CA GLN A 57 5.37 8.72 3.85
C GLN A 57 4.35 7.99 4.73
N PHE A 58 3.09 8.44 4.69
CA PHE A 58 1.98 7.83 5.40
C PHE A 58 0.93 7.32 4.43
N TYR A 59 0.59 6.05 4.56
CA TYR A 59 -0.44 5.39 3.75
C TYR A 59 -1.76 5.38 4.50
N LYS A 60 -2.85 5.49 3.74
CA LYS A 60 -4.22 5.36 4.20
C LYS A 60 -4.95 4.31 3.34
N VAL A 61 -5.94 3.67 3.94
CA VAL A 61 -6.78 2.69 3.24
C VAL A 61 -7.91 3.42 2.52
N PHE A 62 -8.06 3.17 1.22
CA PHE A 62 -9.13 3.70 0.39
C PHE A 62 -10.02 2.57 -0.12
N GLU A 63 -11.33 2.81 -0.09
CA GLU A 63 -12.31 1.91 -0.69
C GLU A 63 -12.48 2.27 -2.17
N ILE A 64 -12.40 1.27 -3.03
CA ILE A 64 -12.64 1.38 -4.47
C ILE A 64 -13.89 0.58 -4.84
N LYS A 65 -14.73 1.20 -5.68
CA LYS A 65 -15.84 0.52 -6.36
C LYS A 65 -15.24 -0.24 -7.54
N GLY A 66 -15.45 -1.56 -7.54
CA GLY A 66 -15.11 -2.42 -8.68
C GLY A 66 -16.18 -2.33 -9.74
#